data_AF-A0A7Y0JHF9-F1
#
_entry.id   AF-A0A7Y0JHF9-F1
#
_cell.length_a   1.000
_cell.length_b   1.000
_cell.length_c   1.000
_cell.angle_alpha   90.00
_cell.angle_beta   90.00
_cell.angle_gamma   90.00
#
_symmetry.space_group_name_H-M   'P 1'
#
loop_
_entity.id
_entity.type
_entity.pdbx_description
1 polymer ?
#
loop_
_entity_poly.entity_id
_entity_poly.type
_entity_poly.pdbx_seq_one_letter_code
_entity_poly.pdbx_strand_id
1 'polypeptide(L)'
;MTHGTTLRRKIGWTLLTGFVGFSGSELLDNVLNVTVAEQLIITFIIGGVTLLAQYLADVEHRFDESDRLHREAIQDLREMIRRGFQSVDEATELIAEIDRSAIHPDLLKQLIRRSSHLTSEAGPLVRALASSETQRLATTIQSLADGHQLYYDGEDREFLLALARGTSASLYATSWAVIKTNVGFEAGFWLSDLGARYLDLQRTATRRDVVARRIFIVESTTAAADPELIPILGMQRNAGIEVRVLVASDAAQDGGLSDYVIFDEQICYETTPVMRSELPGSPWRLTTRLLLNEETVRHRVQHFQELWARALPVSEDGAPMASGAEPLGPA
;
A
#
# COMPACT_ATOMS: atom_id res chain seq x y z
N MET A 1 26.05 42.79 27.17
CA MET A 1 26.88 43.99 27.46
C MET A 1 26.08 45.30 27.60
N THR A 2 24.73 45.27 27.58
CA THR A 2 23.85 46.47 27.59
C THR A 2 23.32 46.88 28.99
N HIS A 3 23.59 46.10 30.04
CA HIS A 3 23.07 46.37 31.39
C HIS A 3 23.83 47.46 32.16
N GLY A 4 25.09 47.76 31.77
CA GLY A 4 25.93 48.74 32.46
C GLY A 4 25.60 50.20 32.13
N THR A 5 24.99 50.47 30.96
CA THR A 5 24.67 51.83 30.51
C THR A 5 23.36 52.35 31.09
N THR A 6 22.38 51.46 31.33
CA THR A 6 21.09 51.82 31.95
C THR A 6 21.24 52.14 33.43
N LEU A 7 22.09 51.42 34.17
CA LEU A 7 22.35 51.69 35.58
C LEU A 7 23.04 53.04 35.77
N ARG A 8 24.04 53.36 34.94
CA ARG A 8 24.73 54.68 34.97
C ARG A 8 23.78 55.83 34.65
N ARG A 9 22.85 55.64 33.70
CA ARG A 9 21.82 56.64 33.37
C ARG A 9 20.82 56.85 34.51
N LYS A 10 20.40 55.77 35.18
CA LYS A 10 19.49 55.84 36.34
C LYS A 10 20.15 56.56 37.52
N ILE A 11 21.41 56.20 37.85
CA ILE A 11 22.21 56.90 38.88
C ILE A 11 22.40 58.37 38.53
N GLY A 12 22.69 58.67 37.26
CA GLY A 12 22.83 60.04 36.78
C GLY A 12 21.56 60.88 36.95
N TRP A 13 20.38 60.31 36.64
CA TRP A 13 19.12 61.01 36.86
C TRP A 13 18.82 61.23 38.34
N THR A 14 19.03 60.25 39.21
CA THR A 14 18.77 60.39 40.65
C THR A 14 19.71 61.41 41.30
N LEU A 15 20.98 61.46 40.88
CA LEU A 15 21.91 62.51 41.30
C LEU A 15 21.49 63.88 40.80
N LEU A 16 20.98 63.97 39.56
CA LEU A 16 20.49 65.23 38.99
C LEU A 16 19.24 65.74 39.73
N THR A 17 18.25 64.88 40.02
CA THR A 17 17.06 65.30 40.78
C THR A 17 17.40 65.65 42.22
N GLY A 18 18.33 64.93 42.85
CA GLY A 18 18.84 65.28 44.18
C GLY A 18 19.54 66.63 44.19
N PHE A 19 20.37 66.92 43.18
CA PHE A 19 21.06 68.19 43.02
C PHE A 19 20.09 69.34 42.75
N VAL A 20 19.11 69.16 41.87
CA VAL A 20 18.06 70.16 41.58
C VAL A 20 17.17 70.41 42.79
N GLY A 21 16.85 69.38 43.57
CA GLY A 21 16.12 69.51 44.84
C GLY A 21 16.91 70.30 45.89
N PHE A 22 18.22 70.04 46.01
CA PHE A 22 19.11 70.76 46.92
C PHE A 22 19.28 72.23 46.51
N SER A 23 19.58 72.51 45.23
CA SER A 23 19.69 73.88 44.71
C SER A 23 18.37 74.65 44.75
N GLY A 24 17.23 73.97 44.57
CA GLY A 24 15.91 74.56 44.75
C GLY A 24 15.60 74.89 46.22
N SER A 25 16.15 74.13 47.16
CA SER A 25 15.98 74.39 48.60
C SER A 25 16.75 75.64 49.06
N GLU A 26 17.94 75.94 48.51
CA GLU A 26 18.65 77.20 48.78
C GLU A 26 17.88 78.44 48.31
N LEU A 27 17.11 78.34 47.22
CA LEU A 27 16.23 79.42 46.75
C LEU A 27 15.00 79.61 47.66
N LEU A 28 14.54 78.54 48.31
CA LEU A 28 13.43 78.56 49.28
C LEU A 28 13.87 78.96 50.70
N ASP A 29 15.17 78.84 51.01
CA ASP A 29 15.73 79.15 52.33
C ASP A 29 15.58 80.64 52.69
N ASN A 30 15.65 81.52 51.68
CA ASN A 30 15.38 82.95 51.83
C ASN A 30 13.91 83.28 52.19
N VAL A 31 12.98 82.33 52.05
CA VAL A 31 11.54 82.55 52.28
C VAL A 31 11.01 81.77 53.48
N LEU A 32 11.63 80.63 53.84
CA LEU A 32 11.06 79.70 54.84
C LEU A 32 11.91 79.46 56.10
N ASN A 33 13.12 80.04 56.22
CA ASN A 33 13.95 79.96 57.44
C ASN A 33 14.13 78.51 57.94
N VAL A 34 14.38 77.60 57.00
CA VAL A 34 14.39 76.15 57.24
C VAL A 34 15.78 75.75 57.72
N THR A 35 15.85 74.88 58.72
CA THR A 35 17.16 74.42 59.21
C THR A 35 17.78 73.42 58.24
N VAL A 36 19.12 73.41 58.15
CA VAL A 36 19.89 72.46 57.29
C VAL A 36 19.48 70.99 57.52
N ALA A 37 19.05 70.65 58.74
CA ALA A 37 18.54 69.32 59.07
C ALA A 37 17.22 68.98 58.35
N GLU A 38 16.31 69.94 58.19
CA GLU A 38 15.03 69.75 57.51
C GLU A 38 15.20 69.63 55.99
N GLN A 39 16.15 70.36 55.39
CA GLN A 39 16.49 70.22 53.97
C GLN A 39 17.04 68.82 53.62
N LEU A 40 17.87 68.25 54.51
CA LEU A 40 18.38 66.88 54.38
C LEU A 40 17.27 65.83 54.46
N ILE A 41 16.30 66.03 55.36
CA ILE A 41 15.14 65.13 55.49
C ILE A 41 14.29 65.17 54.21
N ILE A 42 14.04 66.36 53.66
CA ILE A 42 13.25 66.53 52.43
C ILE A 42 13.94 65.87 51.22
N THR A 43 15.25 66.05 51.05
CA THR A 43 15.99 65.39 49.96
C THR A 43 16.04 63.87 50.11
N PHE A 44 16.15 63.35 51.33
CA PHE A 44 16.09 61.92 51.58
C PHE A 44 14.70 61.34 51.24
N ILE A 45 13.63 62.04 51.61
CA ILE A 45 12.25 61.63 51.29
C ILE A 45 12.01 61.67 49.77
N ILE A 46 12.37 62.76 49.10
CA ILE A 46 12.20 62.90 47.65
C ILE A 46 13.02 61.85 46.90
N GLY A 47 14.26 61.62 47.32
CA GLY A 47 15.13 60.57 46.77
C GLY A 47 14.56 59.17 46.97
N GLY A 48 14.05 58.88 48.17
CA GLY A 48 13.41 57.60 48.50
C GLY A 48 12.15 57.34 47.69
N VAL A 49 11.25 58.34 47.57
CA VAL A 49 10.02 58.23 46.77
C VAL A 49 10.34 58.06 45.29
N THR A 50 11.35 58.78 44.78
CA THR A 50 11.77 58.66 43.38
C THR A 50 12.31 57.25 43.08
N LEU A 51 13.12 56.69 43.98
CA LEU A 51 13.62 55.32 43.85
C LEU A 51 12.50 54.28 43.92
N LEU A 52 11.51 54.49 44.80
CA LEU A 52 10.35 53.60 44.90
C LEU A 52 9.50 53.63 43.62
N ALA A 53 9.24 54.82 43.08
CA ALA A 53 8.52 54.98 41.82
C ALA A 53 9.28 54.34 40.64
N GLN A 54 10.60 54.51 40.58
CA GLN A 54 11.45 53.86 39.58
C GLN A 54 11.43 52.33 39.73
N TYR A 55 11.46 51.82 40.95
CA TYR A 55 11.41 50.38 41.22
C TYR A 55 10.07 49.79 40.78
N LEU A 56 8.94 50.44 41.12
CA LEU A 56 7.61 49.98 40.72
C LEU A 56 7.46 49.94 39.19
N ALA A 57 7.95 50.97 38.48
CA ALA A 57 7.93 50.99 37.03
C ALA A 57 8.82 49.90 36.40
N ASP A 58 9.98 49.60 36.97
CA ASP A 58 10.87 48.52 36.48
C ASP A 58 10.24 47.13 36.72
N VAL A 59 9.49 46.96 37.80
CA VAL A 59 8.79 45.71 38.12
C VAL A 59 7.61 45.50 37.17
N GLU A 60 6.79 46.52 36.94
CA GLU A 60 5.67 46.46 35.99
C GLU A 60 6.15 46.09 34.58
N HIS A 61 7.25 46.71 34.13
CA HIS A 61 7.80 46.44 32.81
C HIS A 61 8.33 44.99 32.66
N ARG A 62 8.84 44.39 33.75
CA ARG A 62 9.27 42.98 33.77
C ARG A 62 8.09 42.01 33.79
N PHE A 63 6.99 42.36 34.45
CA PHE A 63 5.78 41.55 34.43
C PHE A 63 5.18 41.49 33.04
N ASP A 64 5.11 42.61 32.32
CA ASP A 64 4.59 42.65 30.95
C ASP A 64 5.43 41.81 29.98
N GLU A 65 6.76 41.84 30.11
CA GLU A 65 7.66 41.04 29.28
C GLU A 65 7.51 39.53 29.57
N SER A 66 7.40 39.16 30.85
CA SER A 66 7.15 37.78 31.29
C SER A 66 5.79 37.26 30.82
N ASP A 67 4.74 38.06 30.94
CA ASP A 67 3.38 37.69 30.53
C ASP A 67 3.29 37.46 29.01
N ARG A 68 4.03 38.23 28.23
CA ARG A 68 4.10 38.05 26.78
C ARG A 68 4.79 36.74 26.43
N LEU A 69 5.94 36.46 27.04
CA LEU A 69 6.67 35.19 26.84
C LEU A 69 5.85 33.97 27.28
N HIS A 70 5.13 34.05 28.39
CA HIS A 70 4.25 32.98 28.85
C HIS A 70 3.07 32.74 27.89
N ARG A 71 2.47 33.80 27.34
CA ARG A 71 1.37 33.67 26.36
C ARG A 71 1.84 33.04 25.05
N GLU A 72 3.00 33.44 24.56
CA GLU A 72 3.63 32.85 23.36
C GLU A 72 3.93 31.36 23.59
N ALA A 73 4.57 31.00 24.71
CA ALA A 73 4.88 29.61 25.04
C ALA A 73 3.62 28.74 25.20
N ILE A 74 2.53 29.26 25.78
CA ILE A 74 1.26 28.54 25.90
C ILE A 74 0.59 28.34 24.54
N GLN A 75 0.68 29.32 23.64
CA GLN A 75 0.15 29.18 22.27
C GLN A 75 0.93 28.14 21.48
N ASP A 76 2.27 28.17 21.55
CA ASP A 76 3.12 27.17 20.89
C ASP A 76 2.87 25.77 21.43
N LEU A 77 2.70 25.63 22.76
CA LEU A 77 2.37 24.35 23.38
C LEU A 77 0.99 23.84 22.94
N ARG A 78 -0.02 24.71 22.89
CA ARG A 78 -1.36 24.34 22.39
C ARG A 78 -1.31 23.89 20.95
N GLU A 79 -0.54 24.55 20.11
CA GLU A 79 -0.42 24.22 18.69
C GLU A 79 0.34 22.91 18.47
N MET A 80 1.40 22.64 19.24
CA MET A 80 2.08 21.33 19.24
C MET A 80 1.15 20.22 19.71
N ILE A 81 0.39 20.45 20.79
CA ILE A 81 -0.58 19.49 21.31
C ILE A 81 -1.67 19.21 20.28
N ARG A 82 -2.19 20.25 19.60
CA ARG A 82 -3.22 20.11 18.57
C ARG A 82 -2.73 19.30 17.38
N ARG A 83 -1.51 19.58 16.89
CA ARG A 83 -0.87 18.80 15.81
C ARG A 83 -0.60 17.35 16.23
N GLY A 84 -0.16 17.14 17.47
CA GLY A 84 0.01 15.80 18.04
C GLY A 84 -1.29 15.02 18.09
N PHE A 85 -2.38 15.62 18.58
CA PHE A 85 -3.69 14.97 18.63
C PHE A 85 -4.25 14.68 17.24
N GLN A 86 -4.12 15.59 16.27
CA GLN A 86 -4.57 15.33 14.90
C GLN A 86 -3.83 14.15 14.26
N SER A 87 -2.51 14.05 14.45
CA SER A 87 -1.72 12.93 13.96
C SER A 87 -2.06 11.60 14.66
N VAL A 88 -2.40 11.65 15.95
CA VAL A 88 -2.82 10.46 16.71
C VAL A 88 -4.22 10.02 16.29
N ASP A 89 -5.13 10.95 16.04
CA ASP A 89 -6.50 10.68 15.59
C ASP A 89 -6.49 9.99 14.22
N GLU A 90 -5.73 10.53 13.26
CA GLU A 90 -5.57 9.95 11.92
C GLU A 90 -4.90 8.56 11.96
N ALA A 91 -3.85 8.38 12.78
CA ALA A 91 -3.24 7.07 12.96
C ALA A 91 -4.19 6.05 13.62
N THR A 92 -5.05 6.51 14.53
CA THR A 92 -6.03 5.66 15.21
C THR A 92 -7.17 5.28 14.27
N GLU A 93 -7.62 6.21 13.43
CA GLU A 93 -8.64 5.97 12.39
C GLU A 93 -8.15 4.96 11.36
N LEU A 94 -6.91 5.10 10.87
CA LEU A 94 -6.27 4.12 9.99
C LEU A 94 -6.18 2.74 10.66
N ILE A 95 -5.76 2.65 11.93
CA ILE A 95 -5.73 1.36 12.66
C ILE A 95 -7.14 0.77 12.80
N ALA A 96 -8.16 1.58 13.06
CA ALA A 96 -9.54 1.14 13.15
C ALA A 96 -10.11 0.68 11.79
N GLU A 97 -9.67 1.25 10.67
CA GLU A 97 -9.96 0.75 9.32
C GLU A 97 -9.25 -0.58 9.04
N ILE A 98 -8.00 -0.72 9.47
CA ILE A 98 -7.23 -1.97 9.35
C ILE A 98 -7.90 -3.10 10.13
N ASP A 99 -8.31 -2.85 11.38
CA ASP A 99 -8.98 -3.84 12.22
C ASP A 99 -10.38 -4.23 11.68
N ARG A 100 -10.99 -3.37 10.85
CA ARG A 100 -12.25 -3.65 10.14
C ARG A 100 -12.04 -4.32 8.77
N SER A 101 -10.82 -4.36 8.26
CA SER A 101 -10.53 -4.94 6.94
C SER A 101 -10.56 -6.48 6.98
N ALA A 102 -10.89 -7.11 5.84
CA ALA A 102 -10.81 -8.57 5.68
C ALA A 102 -9.36 -9.09 5.58
N ILE A 103 -8.38 -8.19 5.51
CA ILE A 103 -6.95 -8.53 5.49
C ILE A 103 -6.48 -8.72 6.93
N HIS A 104 -5.71 -9.77 7.20
CA HIS A 104 -5.23 -10.08 8.54
C HIS A 104 -4.44 -8.87 9.14
N PRO A 105 -4.92 -8.23 10.22
CA PRO A 105 -4.37 -6.96 10.73
C PRO A 105 -2.86 -7.03 11.05
N ASP A 106 -2.39 -8.19 11.51
CA ASP A 106 -0.97 -8.42 11.81
C ASP A 106 -0.05 -8.35 10.59
N LEU A 107 -0.54 -8.73 9.39
CA LEU A 107 0.27 -8.63 8.17
C LEU A 107 0.52 -7.18 7.79
N LEU A 108 -0.49 -6.32 7.93
CA LEU A 108 -0.36 -4.90 7.63
C LEU A 108 0.48 -4.16 8.68
N LYS A 109 0.33 -4.51 9.97
CA LYS A 109 1.21 -4.03 11.04
C LYS A 109 2.67 -4.44 10.78
N GLN A 110 2.92 -5.68 10.33
CA GLN A 110 4.25 -6.13 9.95
C GLN A 110 4.80 -5.38 8.74
N LEU A 111 3.98 -5.10 7.72
CA LEU A 111 4.38 -4.32 6.55
C LEU A 111 4.82 -2.90 6.94
N ILE A 112 4.01 -2.20 7.74
CA ILE A 112 4.32 -0.85 8.25
C ILE A 112 5.61 -0.87 9.09
N ARG A 113 5.75 -1.86 9.99
CA ARG A 113 6.97 -2.00 10.80
C ARG A 113 8.20 -2.24 9.93
N ARG A 114 8.11 -3.13 8.93
CA ARG A 114 9.24 -3.45 8.04
C ARG A 114 9.59 -2.30 7.11
N SER A 115 8.59 -1.57 6.59
CA SER A 115 8.83 -0.39 5.77
C SER A 115 9.47 0.75 6.56
N SER A 116 9.18 0.88 7.87
CA SER A 116 9.81 1.88 8.74
C SER A 116 11.33 1.68 8.93
N HIS A 117 11.83 0.47 8.68
CA HIS A 117 13.27 0.18 8.72
C HIS A 117 14.01 0.60 7.44
N LEU A 118 13.31 1.03 6.38
CA LEU A 118 13.92 1.70 5.23
C LEU A 118 14.28 3.13 5.63
N THR A 119 15.46 3.28 6.21
CA THR A 119 15.98 4.59 6.63
C THR A 119 16.50 5.40 5.44
N SER A 120 16.76 6.69 5.68
CA SER A 120 17.45 7.57 4.73
C SER A 120 18.86 7.10 4.36
N GLU A 121 19.41 6.11 5.07
CA GLU A 121 20.72 5.51 4.80
C GLU A 121 20.68 4.48 3.66
N ALA A 122 19.50 3.92 3.33
CA ALA A 122 19.35 3.02 2.19
C ALA A 122 19.67 3.75 0.88
N GLY A 123 20.39 3.12 -0.05
CA GLY A 123 20.75 3.74 -1.32
C GLY A 123 19.53 4.26 -2.12
N PRO A 124 19.67 5.33 -2.92
CA PRO A 124 18.54 5.95 -3.64
C PRO A 124 17.72 4.97 -4.48
N LEU A 125 18.39 4.00 -5.13
CA LEU A 125 17.72 2.97 -5.95
C LEU A 125 16.86 2.02 -5.10
N VAL A 126 17.33 1.61 -3.92
CA VAL A 126 16.59 0.73 -3.01
C VAL A 126 15.32 1.42 -2.52
N ARG A 127 15.42 2.71 -2.18
CA ARG A 127 14.24 3.50 -1.79
C ARG A 127 13.25 3.66 -2.94
N ALA A 128 13.75 3.96 -4.15
CA ALA A 128 12.89 4.07 -5.33
C ALA A 128 12.14 2.76 -5.62
N LEU A 129 12.82 1.62 -5.52
CA LEU A 129 12.19 0.31 -5.65
C LEU A 129 11.13 0.10 -4.56
N ALA A 130 11.47 0.29 -3.29
CA ALA A 130 10.53 0.10 -2.18
C ALA A 130 9.28 0.98 -2.30
N SER A 131 9.43 2.25 -2.70
CA SER A 131 8.30 3.14 -2.98
C SER A 131 7.45 2.63 -4.13
N SER A 132 8.07 2.16 -5.23
CA SER A 132 7.35 1.62 -6.38
C SER A 132 6.58 0.33 -6.03
N GLU A 133 7.17 -0.55 -5.23
CA GLU A 133 6.53 -1.78 -4.77
C GLU A 133 5.35 -1.47 -3.82
N THR A 134 5.53 -0.52 -2.91
CA THR A 134 4.48 -0.09 -1.98
C THR A 134 3.30 0.53 -2.73
N GLN A 135 3.58 1.38 -3.72
CA GLN A 135 2.56 1.95 -4.59
C GLN A 135 1.84 0.86 -5.38
N ARG A 136 2.56 -0.12 -5.93
CA ARG A 136 1.93 -1.24 -6.66
C ARG A 136 0.99 -2.02 -5.74
N LEU A 137 1.44 -2.38 -4.53
CA LEU A 137 0.61 -3.11 -3.56
C LEU A 137 -0.65 -2.32 -3.18
N ALA A 138 -0.52 -1.02 -2.91
CA ALA A 138 -1.65 -0.16 -2.59
C ALA A 138 -2.67 -0.12 -3.74
N THR A 139 -2.22 0.08 -4.98
CA THR A 139 -3.09 0.05 -6.17
C THR A 139 -3.77 -1.31 -6.34
N THR A 140 -3.03 -2.41 -6.15
CA THR A 140 -3.59 -3.76 -6.25
C THR A 140 -4.69 -3.97 -5.21
N ILE A 141 -4.43 -3.64 -3.94
CA ILE A 141 -5.43 -3.80 -2.86
C ILE A 141 -6.66 -2.94 -3.16
N GLN A 142 -6.47 -1.71 -3.62
CA GLN A 142 -7.58 -0.83 -3.99
C GLN A 142 -8.44 -1.46 -5.11
N SER A 143 -7.82 -1.94 -6.20
CA SER A 143 -8.57 -2.56 -7.29
C SER A 143 -9.28 -3.85 -6.86
N LEU A 144 -8.69 -4.64 -5.95
CA LEU A 144 -9.34 -5.80 -5.36
C LEU A 144 -10.57 -5.39 -4.52
N ALA A 145 -10.44 -4.33 -3.72
CA ALA A 145 -11.53 -3.81 -2.90
C ALA A 145 -12.69 -3.25 -3.73
N ASP A 146 -12.38 -2.57 -4.84
CA ASP A 146 -13.38 -2.01 -5.74
C ASP A 146 -14.05 -3.06 -6.66
N GLY A 147 -13.55 -4.31 -6.65
CA GLY A 147 -14.02 -5.38 -7.54
C GLY A 147 -13.76 -5.09 -9.03
N HIS A 148 -12.81 -4.21 -9.33
CA HIS A 148 -12.45 -3.81 -10.68
C HIS A 148 -11.53 -4.81 -11.36
N GLN A 149 -11.42 -4.72 -12.68
CA GLN A 149 -10.47 -5.54 -13.43
C GLN A 149 -9.04 -5.00 -13.22
N LEU A 150 -8.11 -5.89 -12.89
CA LEU A 150 -6.69 -5.57 -12.85
C LEU A 150 -6.04 -5.93 -14.18
N TYR A 151 -5.20 -5.04 -14.69
CA TYR A 151 -4.40 -5.24 -15.88
C TYR A 151 -2.93 -5.21 -15.51
N TYR A 152 -2.19 -6.22 -15.97
CA TYR A 152 -0.74 -6.29 -15.81
C TYR A 152 -0.08 -6.54 -17.17
N ASP A 153 0.84 -5.64 -17.56
CA ASP A 153 1.64 -5.78 -18.78
C ASP A 153 2.76 -6.79 -18.51
N GLY A 154 2.52 -8.05 -18.88
CA GLY A 154 3.39 -9.18 -18.61
C GLY A 154 2.64 -10.42 -18.11
N GLU A 155 3.42 -11.43 -17.73
CA GLU A 155 2.95 -12.57 -16.93
C GLU A 155 3.05 -12.21 -15.45
N ASP A 156 1.92 -12.16 -14.74
CA ASP A 156 1.95 -12.04 -13.27
C ASP A 156 1.92 -13.42 -12.62
N ARG A 157 3.12 -13.95 -12.38
CA ARG A 157 3.35 -15.27 -11.78
C ARG A 157 2.83 -15.35 -10.35
N GLU A 158 2.92 -14.25 -9.60
CA GLU A 158 2.57 -14.24 -8.19
C GLU A 158 1.05 -14.27 -8.01
N PHE A 159 0.28 -13.61 -8.88
CA PHE A 159 -1.18 -13.76 -8.87
C PHE A 159 -1.62 -15.19 -9.12
N LEU A 160 -1.11 -15.84 -10.19
CA LEU A 160 -1.47 -17.22 -10.49
C LEU A 160 -1.21 -18.17 -9.31
N LEU A 161 -0.01 -18.07 -8.70
CA LEU A 161 0.39 -18.93 -7.59
C LEU A 161 -0.34 -18.59 -6.28
N ALA A 162 -0.60 -17.31 -6.01
CA ALA A 162 -1.36 -16.88 -4.84
C ALA A 162 -2.80 -17.38 -4.91
N LEU A 163 -3.46 -17.22 -6.07
CA LEU A 163 -4.82 -17.67 -6.31
C LEU A 163 -4.92 -19.20 -6.18
N ALA A 164 -4.01 -19.95 -6.82
CA ALA A 164 -3.98 -21.42 -6.73
C ALA A 164 -3.80 -21.93 -5.29
N ARG A 165 -3.02 -21.22 -4.48
CA ARG A 165 -2.81 -21.55 -3.07
C ARG A 165 -4.07 -21.27 -2.23
N GLY A 166 -4.71 -20.13 -2.49
CA GLY A 166 -5.90 -19.64 -1.79
C GLY A 166 -7.20 -20.33 -2.19
N THR A 167 -7.23 -21.04 -3.33
CA THR A 167 -8.43 -21.74 -3.83
C THR A 167 -8.94 -22.74 -2.81
N SER A 168 -10.25 -22.75 -2.61
CA SER A 168 -10.91 -23.49 -1.53
C SER A 168 -12.10 -24.34 -1.97
N ALA A 169 -12.68 -24.07 -3.14
CA ALA A 169 -13.88 -24.75 -3.65
C ALA A 169 -13.68 -25.30 -5.06
N SER A 170 -13.27 -24.48 -6.02
CA SER A 170 -13.20 -24.89 -7.43
C SER A 170 -12.08 -24.21 -8.22
N LEU A 171 -11.55 -24.93 -9.21
CA LEU A 171 -10.59 -24.44 -10.18
C LEU A 171 -10.98 -24.93 -11.57
N TYR A 172 -11.38 -24.01 -12.44
CA TYR A 172 -11.74 -24.32 -13.84
C TYR A 172 -10.77 -23.63 -14.78
N ALA A 173 -10.15 -24.36 -15.69
CA ALA A 173 -9.12 -23.78 -16.54
C ALA A 173 -9.23 -24.21 -18.01
N THR A 174 -8.97 -23.27 -18.93
CA THR A 174 -8.67 -23.54 -20.32
C THR A 174 -7.18 -23.41 -20.57
N SER A 175 -6.64 -24.23 -21.47
CA SER A 175 -5.25 -24.12 -21.91
C SER A 175 -5.13 -24.48 -23.37
N TRP A 176 -4.66 -23.53 -24.16
CA TRP A 176 -4.32 -23.75 -25.55
C TRP A 176 -3.08 -24.65 -25.61
N ALA A 177 -3.23 -25.78 -26.29
CA ALA A 177 -2.16 -26.73 -26.52
C ALA A 177 -1.57 -26.48 -27.91
N VAL A 178 -0.85 -25.37 -28.12
CA VAL A 178 0.11 -25.30 -29.23
C VAL A 178 1.42 -25.89 -28.75
N ILE A 179 1.74 -27.05 -29.30
CA ILE A 179 2.98 -27.76 -28.99
C ILE A 179 4.18 -27.13 -29.72
N LYS A 180 3.92 -26.24 -30.69
CA LYS A 180 4.91 -25.69 -31.62
C LYS A 180 5.31 -24.23 -31.42
N THR A 181 4.83 -23.56 -30.37
CA THR A 181 5.24 -22.19 -30.03
C THR A 181 5.76 -22.09 -28.61
N ASN A 182 6.85 -21.34 -28.43
CA ASN A 182 7.47 -21.05 -27.14
C ASN A 182 6.71 -19.93 -26.38
N VAL A 183 5.37 -19.90 -26.44
CA VAL A 183 4.59 -18.69 -26.13
C VAL A 183 3.40 -18.99 -25.21
N GLY A 184 3.41 -18.55 -23.95
CA GLY A 184 2.27 -18.71 -23.02
C GLY A 184 2.25 -20.04 -22.24
N PHE A 185 1.07 -20.47 -21.75
CA PHE A 185 0.83 -21.71 -20.96
C PHE A 185 1.00 -23.01 -21.78
N GLU A 186 1.79 -22.94 -22.85
CA GLU A 186 1.95 -23.96 -23.88
C GLU A 186 3.01 -25.01 -23.48
N ALA A 187 3.35 -25.97 -24.35
CA ALA A 187 4.15 -27.15 -24.01
C ALA A 187 5.47 -26.88 -23.23
N GLY A 188 6.02 -25.66 -23.28
CA GLY A 188 7.12 -25.20 -22.44
C GLY A 188 6.76 -24.70 -21.03
N PHE A 189 5.54 -24.18 -20.80
CA PHE A 189 5.08 -23.75 -19.47
C PHE A 189 5.00 -24.93 -18.50
N TRP A 190 4.37 -26.03 -18.90
CA TRP A 190 4.22 -27.21 -18.03
C TRP A 190 5.55 -27.88 -17.69
N LEU A 191 6.57 -27.65 -18.51
CA LEU A 191 7.95 -28.09 -18.29
C LEU A 191 8.81 -27.03 -17.57
N SER A 192 8.27 -25.82 -17.34
CA SER A 192 8.96 -24.73 -16.65
C SER A 192 8.86 -24.85 -15.13
N ASP A 193 9.72 -24.13 -14.41
CA ASP A 193 9.64 -23.99 -12.94
C ASP A 193 8.28 -23.47 -12.48
N LEU A 194 7.73 -22.48 -13.18
CA LEU A 194 6.43 -21.90 -12.84
C LEU A 194 5.30 -22.93 -12.99
N GLY A 195 5.29 -23.66 -14.11
CA GLY A 195 4.29 -24.71 -14.34
C GLY A 195 4.38 -25.83 -13.32
N ALA A 196 5.59 -26.25 -12.94
CA ALA A 196 5.80 -27.24 -11.89
C ALA A 196 5.28 -26.76 -10.52
N ARG A 197 5.59 -25.51 -10.13
CA ARG A 197 5.10 -24.90 -8.88
C ARG A 197 3.58 -24.75 -8.87
N TYR A 198 3.00 -24.33 -9.99
CA TYR A 198 1.56 -24.20 -10.14
C TYR A 198 0.87 -25.56 -10.05
N LEU A 199 1.36 -26.58 -10.76
CA LEU A 199 0.80 -27.93 -10.71
C LEU A 199 0.86 -28.54 -9.30
N ASP A 200 1.93 -28.28 -8.54
CA ASP A 200 2.02 -28.75 -7.16
C ASP A 200 1.01 -28.07 -6.21
N LEU A 201 0.74 -26.78 -6.43
CA LEU A 201 -0.34 -26.08 -5.72
C LEU A 201 -1.71 -26.65 -6.08
N GLN A 202 -1.96 -26.94 -7.36
CA GLN A 202 -3.19 -27.60 -7.80
C GLN A 202 -3.34 -28.99 -7.16
N ARG A 203 -2.26 -29.80 -7.14
CA ARG A 203 -2.25 -31.10 -6.43
C ARG A 203 -2.52 -30.97 -4.94
N THR A 204 -2.10 -29.87 -4.32
CA THR A 204 -2.36 -29.59 -2.91
C THR A 204 -3.82 -29.14 -2.71
N ALA A 205 -4.40 -28.39 -3.65
CA ALA A 205 -5.80 -28.02 -3.64
C ALA A 205 -6.73 -29.23 -3.81
N THR A 206 -6.46 -30.11 -4.78
CA THR A 206 -7.28 -31.33 -4.99
C THR A 206 -7.23 -32.29 -3.80
N ARG A 207 -6.10 -32.38 -3.09
CA ARG A 207 -5.98 -33.10 -1.81
C ARG A 207 -6.81 -32.49 -0.67
N ARG A 208 -7.26 -31.25 -0.81
CA ARG A 208 -8.20 -30.56 0.10
C ARG A 208 -9.63 -30.58 -0.45
N ASP A 209 -9.95 -31.51 -1.36
CA ASP A 209 -11.25 -31.69 -2.01
C ASP A 209 -11.70 -30.52 -2.91
N VAL A 210 -10.77 -29.67 -3.37
CA VAL A 210 -11.06 -28.65 -4.40
C VAL A 210 -11.36 -29.32 -5.73
N VAL A 211 -12.48 -28.97 -6.36
CA VAL A 211 -12.87 -29.48 -7.68
C VAL A 211 -12.03 -28.81 -8.77
N ALA A 212 -11.05 -29.54 -9.32
CA ALA A 212 -10.20 -29.04 -10.39
C ALA A 212 -10.55 -29.66 -11.75
N ARG A 213 -10.85 -28.81 -12.73
CA ARG A 213 -11.18 -29.19 -14.10
C ARG A 213 -10.35 -28.40 -15.10
N ARG A 214 -9.78 -29.06 -16.10
CA ARG A 214 -9.00 -28.41 -17.17
C ARG A 214 -9.39 -28.91 -18.55
N ILE A 215 -9.63 -27.96 -19.47
CA ILE A 215 -9.83 -28.22 -20.89
C ILE A 215 -8.55 -27.84 -21.63
N PHE A 216 -7.95 -28.81 -22.32
CA PHE A 216 -6.91 -28.52 -23.31
C PHE A 216 -7.55 -28.30 -24.67
N ILE A 217 -7.27 -27.15 -25.27
CA ILE A 217 -7.80 -26.81 -26.59
C ILE A 217 -6.71 -27.05 -27.62
N VAL A 218 -6.98 -27.93 -28.59
CA VAL A 218 -6.02 -28.35 -29.63
C VAL A 218 -6.49 -27.91 -31.01
N GLU A 219 -5.57 -27.64 -31.92
CA GLU A 219 -5.91 -27.18 -33.27
C GLU A 219 -6.73 -28.20 -34.09
N SER A 220 -6.49 -29.49 -33.87
CA SER A 220 -7.13 -30.57 -34.62
C SER A 220 -7.19 -31.87 -33.80
N THR A 221 -8.01 -32.81 -34.25
CA THR A 221 -8.06 -34.17 -33.69
C THR A 221 -6.72 -34.89 -33.77
N THR A 222 -5.91 -34.64 -34.80
CA THR A 222 -4.55 -35.17 -34.91
C THR A 222 -3.63 -34.59 -33.83
N ALA A 223 -3.74 -33.29 -33.54
CA ALA A 223 -2.98 -32.65 -32.46
C ALA A 223 -3.41 -33.16 -31.08
N ALA A 224 -4.64 -33.63 -30.92
CA ALA A 224 -5.10 -34.29 -29.69
C ALA A 224 -4.36 -35.60 -29.40
N ALA A 225 -3.83 -36.27 -30.44
CA ALA A 225 -3.07 -37.51 -30.34
C ALA A 225 -1.55 -37.27 -30.37
N ASP A 226 -1.09 -36.02 -30.20
CA ASP A 226 0.32 -35.68 -30.20
C ASP A 226 1.06 -36.36 -29.03
N PRO A 227 2.14 -37.13 -29.28
CA PRO A 227 2.94 -37.75 -28.23
C PRO A 227 3.53 -36.79 -27.20
N GLU A 228 3.69 -35.50 -27.51
CA GLU A 228 4.17 -34.49 -26.55
C GLU A 228 3.06 -33.98 -25.62
N LEU A 229 1.79 -34.05 -26.05
CA LEU A 229 0.64 -33.66 -25.24
C LEU A 229 0.28 -34.71 -24.19
N ILE A 230 0.38 -35.99 -24.56
CA ILE A 230 0.00 -37.13 -23.71
C ILE A 230 0.66 -37.06 -22.30
N PRO A 231 1.98 -36.83 -22.17
CA PRO A 231 2.63 -36.65 -20.87
C PRO A 231 2.07 -35.48 -20.07
N ILE A 232 1.73 -34.36 -20.72
CA ILE A 232 1.16 -33.18 -20.07
C ILE A 232 -0.22 -33.50 -19.50
N LEU A 233 -1.08 -34.15 -20.28
CA LEU A 233 -2.40 -34.59 -19.82
C LEU A 233 -2.28 -35.56 -18.63
N GLY A 234 -1.34 -36.50 -18.71
CA GLY A 234 -1.03 -37.43 -17.62
C GLY A 234 -0.58 -36.70 -16.34
N MET A 235 0.32 -35.71 -16.45
CA MET A 235 0.77 -34.91 -15.30
C MET A 235 -0.37 -34.18 -14.60
N GLN A 236 -1.32 -33.61 -15.35
CA GLN A 236 -2.49 -32.93 -14.79
C GLN A 236 -3.40 -33.91 -14.05
N ARG A 237 -3.68 -35.07 -14.66
CA ARG A 237 -4.50 -36.10 -14.02
C ARG A 237 -3.87 -36.66 -12.76
N ASN A 238 -2.56 -36.88 -12.77
CA ASN A 238 -1.80 -37.30 -11.60
C ASN A 238 -1.81 -36.25 -10.48
N ALA A 239 -2.17 -35.00 -10.77
CA ALA A 239 -2.44 -33.97 -9.77
C ALA A 239 -3.90 -33.97 -9.26
N GLY A 240 -4.72 -34.94 -9.67
CA GLY A 240 -6.14 -35.04 -9.27
C GLY A 240 -7.08 -34.13 -10.07
N ILE A 241 -6.61 -33.59 -11.21
CA ILE A 241 -7.40 -32.69 -12.07
C ILE A 241 -8.20 -33.54 -13.06
N GLU A 242 -9.49 -33.24 -13.22
CA GLU A 242 -10.28 -33.81 -14.30
C GLU A 242 -9.91 -33.10 -15.61
N VAL A 243 -9.46 -33.88 -16.60
CA VAL A 243 -8.92 -33.34 -17.85
C VAL A 243 -9.79 -33.73 -19.03
N ARG A 244 -10.11 -32.75 -19.87
CA ARG A 244 -10.78 -32.95 -21.16
C ARG A 244 -10.02 -32.25 -22.28
N VAL A 245 -10.23 -32.70 -23.51
CA VAL A 245 -9.65 -32.13 -24.72
C VAL A 245 -10.76 -31.65 -25.64
N LEU A 246 -10.59 -30.45 -26.22
CA LEU A 246 -11.53 -29.83 -27.15
C LEU A 246 -10.80 -29.39 -28.41
N VAL A 247 -11.39 -29.61 -29.58
CA VAL A 247 -10.81 -29.14 -30.84
C VAL A 247 -11.20 -27.67 -31.06
N ALA A 248 -10.24 -26.85 -31.51
CA ALA A 248 -10.37 -25.41 -31.70
C ALA A 248 -11.57 -25.02 -32.58
N SER A 249 -11.88 -25.79 -33.62
CA SER A 249 -13.06 -25.57 -34.49
C SER A 249 -14.37 -25.60 -33.72
N ASP A 250 -14.45 -26.43 -32.68
CA ASP A 250 -15.64 -26.61 -31.86
C ASP A 250 -15.71 -25.56 -30.75
N ALA A 251 -14.57 -24.93 -30.45
CA ALA A 251 -14.41 -23.90 -29.44
C ALA A 251 -14.56 -22.46 -30.03
N ALA A 252 -14.27 -22.28 -31.32
CA ALA A 252 -14.28 -20.99 -32.01
C ALA A 252 -15.68 -20.42 -32.29
N GLN A 253 -16.75 -21.17 -32.03
CA GLN A 253 -18.12 -20.70 -32.27
C GLN A 253 -18.56 -19.58 -31.30
N ASP A 254 -17.84 -19.36 -30.19
CA ASP A 254 -18.31 -18.56 -29.04
C ASP A 254 -17.47 -17.30 -28.73
N GLY A 255 -16.73 -16.75 -29.70
CA GLY A 255 -16.18 -15.38 -29.56
C GLY A 255 -14.72 -15.25 -29.11
N GLY A 256 -13.88 -16.22 -29.48
CA GLY A 256 -12.42 -16.13 -29.34
C GLY A 256 -11.87 -16.99 -28.19
N LEU A 257 -10.72 -17.59 -28.45
CA LEU A 257 -10.11 -18.59 -27.57
C LEU A 257 -9.08 -17.89 -26.70
N SER A 258 -9.35 -17.83 -25.39
CA SER A 258 -8.43 -17.29 -24.40
C SER A 258 -8.06 -18.35 -23.37
N ASP A 259 -6.81 -18.29 -22.91
CA ASP A 259 -6.34 -19.04 -21.76
C ASP A 259 -6.80 -18.32 -20.50
N TYR A 260 -7.60 -19.03 -19.69
CA TYR A 260 -8.05 -18.48 -18.42
C TYR A 260 -8.20 -19.57 -17.35
N VAL A 261 -8.16 -19.11 -16.10
CA VAL A 261 -8.38 -19.92 -14.91
C VAL A 261 -9.37 -19.20 -14.01
N ILE A 262 -10.46 -19.88 -13.67
CA ILE A 262 -11.47 -19.40 -12.72
C ILE A 262 -11.20 -20.08 -11.38
N PHE A 263 -11.03 -19.28 -10.35
CA PHE A 263 -10.82 -19.71 -8.97
C PHE A 263 -12.07 -19.41 -8.14
N ASP A 264 -12.60 -20.45 -7.49
CA ASP A 264 -13.76 -20.42 -6.60
C ASP A 264 -15.00 -19.72 -7.19
N GLU A 265 -15.11 -19.68 -8.53
CA GLU A 265 -16.15 -18.93 -9.26
C GLU A 265 -16.22 -17.44 -8.89
N GLN A 266 -15.13 -16.90 -8.34
CA GLN A 266 -15.03 -15.52 -7.83
C GLN A 266 -14.02 -14.67 -8.60
N ILE A 267 -12.93 -15.27 -9.07
CA ILE A 267 -11.85 -14.55 -9.77
C ILE A 267 -11.50 -15.31 -11.04
N CYS A 268 -11.47 -14.61 -12.17
CA CYS A 268 -10.96 -15.14 -13.43
C CYS A 268 -9.59 -14.52 -13.74
N TYR A 269 -8.56 -15.35 -13.80
CA TYR A 269 -7.23 -15.00 -14.30
C TYR A 269 -7.18 -15.31 -15.80
N GLU A 270 -6.99 -14.29 -16.64
CA GLU A 270 -6.86 -14.45 -18.09
C GLU A 270 -5.47 -14.05 -18.54
N THR A 271 -4.90 -14.83 -19.47
CA THR A 271 -3.70 -14.45 -20.20
C THR A 271 -3.99 -14.36 -21.68
N THR A 272 -3.60 -13.24 -22.28
CA THR A 272 -3.74 -13.03 -23.72
C THR A 272 -2.35 -12.80 -24.32
N PRO A 273 -1.92 -13.61 -25.29
CA PRO A 273 -0.73 -13.30 -26.07
C PRO A 273 -1.04 -12.14 -27.01
N VAL A 274 -0.35 -11.02 -26.84
CA VAL A 274 -0.40 -9.89 -27.77
C VAL A 274 0.77 -10.04 -28.74
N MET A 275 0.49 -10.46 -29.98
CA MET A 275 1.46 -10.40 -31.07
C MET A 275 1.57 -8.95 -31.55
N ARG A 276 2.78 -8.40 -31.55
CA ARG A 276 3.03 -7.03 -32.05
C ARG A 276 2.97 -6.93 -33.57
N SER A 277 3.06 -8.06 -34.27
CA SER A 277 2.99 -8.20 -35.73
C SER A 277 2.80 -9.67 -36.11
N GLU A 278 2.14 -9.94 -37.24
CA GLU A 278 1.98 -11.27 -37.86
C GLU A 278 3.30 -11.83 -38.45
N LEU A 279 4.40 -11.08 -38.38
CA LEU A 279 5.69 -11.49 -38.91
C LEU A 279 6.36 -12.56 -38.02
N PRO A 280 6.94 -13.62 -38.61
CA PRO A 280 7.72 -14.62 -37.88
C PRO A 280 8.85 -13.96 -37.08
N GLY A 281 8.92 -14.27 -35.78
CA GLY A 281 9.96 -13.75 -34.88
C GLY A 281 9.68 -12.39 -34.24
N SER A 282 8.47 -11.83 -34.40
CA SER A 282 8.10 -10.63 -33.64
C SER A 282 8.03 -10.90 -32.14
N PRO A 283 8.59 -10.02 -31.29
CA PRO A 283 8.49 -10.16 -29.85
C PRO A 283 7.02 -10.09 -29.44
N TRP A 284 6.54 -11.14 -28.80
CA TRP A 284 5.21 -11.21 -28.21
C TRP A 284 5.25 -10.63 -26.80
N ARG A 285 4.14 -10.07 -26.33
CA ARG A 285 3.93 -9.74 -24.92
C ARG A 285 2.76 -10.54 -24.40
N LEU A 286 2.90 -11.10 -23.20
CA LEU A 286 1.75 -11.63 -22.48
C LEU A 286 1.09 -10.47 -21.74
N THR A 287 -0.23 -10.36 -21.79
CA THR A 287 -0.97 -9.48 -20.89
C THR A 287 -1.80 -10.35 -19.96
N THR A 288 -1.70 -10.07 -18.66
CA THR A 288 -2.48 -10.74 -17.62
C THR A 288 -3.62 -9.84 -17.19
N ARG A 289 -4.81 -10.40 -17.06
CA ARG A 289 -6.00 -9.73 -16.55
C ARG A 289 -6.59 -10.52 -15.40
N LEU A 290 -6.96 -9.83 -14.32
CA LEU A 290 -7.81 -10.41 -13.29
C LEU A 290 -9.20 -9.79 -13.40
N LEU A 291 -10.21 -10.63 -13.55
CA LEU A 291 -11.62 -10.24 -13.55
C LEU A 291 -12.20 -10.62 -12.19
N LEU A 292 -12.68 -9.62 -11.47
CA LEU A 292 -13.30 -9.77 -10.14
C LEU A 292 -14.79 -9.43 -10.13
N ASN A 293 -15.29 -8.82 -11.19
CA ASN A 293 -16.69 -8.48 -11.33
C ASN A 293 -17.54 -9.75 -11.44
N GLU A 294 -18.48 -9.91 -10.51
CA GLU A 294 -19.29 -11.13 -10.36
C GLU A 294 -20.05 -11.51 -11.65
N GLU A 295 -20.65 -10.55 -12.33
CA GLU A 295 -21.37 -10.79 -13.59
C GLU A 295 -20.44 -11.30 -14.68
N THR A 296 -19.26 -10.69 -14.81
CA THR A 296 -18.24 -11.10 -15.78
C THR A 296 -17.70 -12.50 -15.48
N VAL A 297 -17.43 -12.79 -14.20
CA VAL A 297 -16.94 -14.11 -13.77
C VAL A 297 -18.01 -15.17 -13.99
N ARG A 298 -19.29 -14.87 -13.67
CA ARG A 298 -20.41 -15.78 -13.93
C ARG A 298 -20.55 -16.12 -15.41
N HIS A 299 -20.41 -15.12 -16.29
CA HIS A 299 -20.38 -15.35 -17.73
C HIS A 299 -19.21 -16.26 -18.15
N ARG A 300 -18.03 -16.09 -17.54
CA ARG A 300 -16.88 -16.98 -17.79
C ARG A 300 -17.11 -18.40 -17.27
N VAL A 301 -17.75 -18.57 -16.13
CA VAL A 301 -18.14 -19.90 -15.61
C VAL A 301 -19.10 -20.57 -16.58
N GLN A 302 -20.14 -19.88 -17.04
CA GLN A 302 -21.09 -20.42 -18.01
C GLN A 302 -20.38 -20.87 -19.30
N HIS A 303 -19.55 -20.00 -19.86
CA HIS A 303 -18.77 -20.31 -21.05
C HIS A 303 -17.86 -21.53 -20.84
N PHE A 304 -17.22 -21.65 -19.67
CA PHE A 304 -16.44 -22.83 -19.34
C PHE A 304 -17.30 -24.11 -19.33
N GLN A 305 -18.49 -24.07 -18.74
CA GLN A 305 -19.37 -25.25 -18.71
C GLN A 305 -19.86 -25.66 -20.11
N GLU A 306 -20.12 -24.70 -20.98
CA GLU A 306 -20.49 -24.94 -22.39
C GLU A 306 -19.34 -25.63 -23.15
N LEU A 307 -18.11 -25.15 -22.97
CA LEU A 307 -16.91 -25.82 -23.51
C LEU A 307 -16.72 -27.22 -22.89
N TRP A 308 -16.92 -27.35 -21.58
CA TRP A 308 -16.73 -28.59 -20.83
C TRP A 308 -17.65 -29.70 -21.31
N ALA A 309 -18.91 -29.37 -21.60
CA ALA A 309 -19.91 -30.31 -22.09
C ALA A 309 -19.58 -30.87 -23.49
N ARG A 310 -18.87 -30.10 -24.32
CA ARG A 310 -18.43 -30.50 -25.67
C ARG A 310 -17.07 -31.20 -25.67
N ALA A 311 -16.25 -30.97 -24.64
CA ALA A 311 -14.90 -31.53 -24.55
C ALA A 311 -14.92 -33.04 -24.24
N LEU A 312 -13.98 -33.76 -24.86
CA LEU A 312 -13.84 -35.22 -24.72
C LEU A 312 -13.00 -35.57 -23.49
N PRO A 313 -13.40 -36.57 -22.67
CA PRO A 313 -12.59 -37.04 -21.57
C PRO A 313 -11.32 -37.73 -22.06
N VAL A 314 -10.29 -37.74 -21.21
CA VAL A 314 -9.01 -38.39 -21.49
C VAL A 314 -8.96 -39.77 -20.82
N SER A 315 -8.64 -40.83 -21.58
CA SER A 315 -8.47 -42.21 -21.11
C SER A 315 -7.26 -42.35 -20.17
N GLU A 316 -7.19 -43.41 -19.36
CA GLU A 316 -6.07 -43.69 -18.42
C GLU A 316 -4.67 -43.50 -19.00
N ASP A 317 -4.48 -43.82 -20.29
CA ASP A 317 -3.20 -43.68 -20.99
C ASP A 317 -2.91 -42.26 -21.52
N GLY A 318 -3.78 -41.29 -21.24
CA GLY A 318 -3.63 -39.90 -21.67
C GLY A 318 -4.17 -39.62 -23.08
N ALA A 319 -4.81 -40.59 -23.74
CA ALA A 319 -5.41 -40.40 -25.06
C ALA A 319 -6.85 -39.87 -24.97
N PRO A 320 -7.31 -38.98 -25.86
CA PRO A 320 -8.72 -38.57 -25.90
C PRO A 320 -9.63 -39.77 -26.16
N MET A 321 -10.69 -39.94 -25.38
CA MET A 321 -11.69 -40.97 -25.65
C MET A 321 -12.59 -40.53 -26.80
N ALA A 322 -12.74 -41.40 -27.79
CA ALA A 322 -13.73 -41.20 -28.84
C ALA A 322 -15.13 -41.10 -28.21
N SER A 323 -15.93 -40.14 -28.67
CA SER A 323 -17.33 -39.97 -28.27
C SER A 323 -18.10 -41.30 -28.47
N GLY A 324 -18.30 -42.06 -27.38
CA GLY A 324 -19.22 -43.20 -27.35
C GLY A 324 -18.67 -44.59 -27.01
N ALA A 325 -17.45 -44.76 -26.49
CA ALA A 325 -16.98 -46.07 -26.02
C ALA A 325 -17.19 -46.26 -24.51
N GLU A 326 -18.31 -46.90 -24.12
CA GLU A 326 -18.37 -47.58 -22.82
C GLU A 326 -17.25 -48.63 -22.74
N PRO A 327 -16.56 -48.78 -21.59
CA PRO A 327 -15.61 -49.85 -21.43
C PRO A 327 -16.39 -51.17 -21.37
N LEU A 328 -16.27 -52.00 -22.41
CA LEU A 328 -16.67 -53.40 -22.35
C LEU A 328 -15.91 -54.05 -21.20
N GLY A 329 -16.63 -54.38 -20.13
CA GLY A 329 -16.11 -55.08 -18.96
C GLY A 329 -15.49 -56.44 -19.33
N PRO A 330 -14.60 -56.96 -18.49
CA PRO A 330 -13.85 -58.17 -18.80
C PRO A 330 -14.80 -59.38 -18.89
N ALA A 331 -14.65 -60.15 -19.96
CA ALA A 331 -15.24 -61.47 -20.12
C ALA A 331 -14.55 -62.51 -19.22
#